data_AF-A0A3M2SSQ7-F1
#
_entry.id   AF-A0A3M2SSQ7-F1
#
_cell.length_a   1.000
_cell.length_b   1.000
_cell.length_c   1.000
_cell.angle_alpha   90.00
_cell.angle_beta   90.00
_cell.angle_gamma   90.00
#
_symmetry.space_group_name_H-M   'P 1'
#
loop_
_entity.id
_entity.type
_entity.pdbx_description
1 polymer ?
#
loop_
_entity_poly.entity_id
_entity_poly.type
_entity_poly.pdbx_seq_one_letter_code
_entity_poly.pdbx_strand_id
1 'polypeptide(L)'
;MSMMESIIGLGSPTGPFGDSDPMVGITNLGNEMVEMAGYLMAAIIGVGFTPFGGPGIATMFTPLVGILMLAGGTLAFILPMTPFLFWILAVTGYFLVVVEAVIAVNLWALAHMRLEGEGISGEAGKQGWLMLLSLFMTPSLMIFGFF
;
A
#
# COMPACT_ATOMS: atom_id res chain seq x y z
N MET A 1 29.41 -10.50 22.44
CA MET A 1 29.38 -9.03 22.64
C MET A 1 28.80 -8.30 21.43
N SER A 2 29.00 -8.77 20.19
CA SER A 2 28.45 -8.16 18.97
C SER A 2 26.90 -8.14 18.85
N MET A 3 26.19 -9.16 19.36
CA MET A 3 24.71 -9.17 19.31
C MET A 3 24.04 -8.19 20.29
N MET A 4 24.65 -7.89 21.44
CA MET A 4 24.09 -6.89 22.37
C MET A 4 24.23 -5.49 21.81
N GLU A 5 25.32 -5.19 21.09
CA GLU A 5 25.53 -3.90 20.45
C GLU A 5 24.55 -3.65 19.29
N SER A 6 24.17 -4.68 18.53
CA SER A 6 23.17 -4.53 17.46
C SER A 6 21.75 -4.30 18.00
N ILE A 7 21.40 -4.95 19.12
CA ILE A 7 20.09 -4.77 19.78
C ILE A 7 20.00 -3.39 20.45
N ILE A 8 21.10 -2.90 21.04
CA ILE A 8 21.18 -1.55 21.62
C ILE A 8 21.18 -0.47 20.53
N GLY A 9 21.80 -0.75 19.38
CA GLY A 9 21.80 0.12 18.20
C GLY A 9 20.40 0.31 17.59
N LEU A 10 19.51 -0.67 17.72
CA LEU A 10 18.13 -0.64 17.20
C LEU A 10 17.29 0.52 17.77
N GLY A 11 17.61 0.99 18.98
CA GLY A 11 16.93 2.12 19.65
C GLY A 11 17.78 3.39 19.75
N SER A 12 18.99 3.40 19.18
CA SER A 12 19.88 4.57 19.20
C SER A 12 19.56 5.55 18.05
N PRO A 13 19.75 6.87 18.22
CA PRO A 13 19.56 7.87 17.16
C PRO A 13 20.38 7.62 15.89
N THR A 14 21.43 6.80 15.96
CA THR A 14 22.25 6.42 14.80
C THR A 14 21.96 5.00 14.31
N GLY A 15 20.90 4.36 14.80
CA GLY A 15 20.43 3.07 14.31
C GLY A 15 19.70 3.20 12.98
N PRO A 16 19.34 2.09 12.31
CA PRO A 16 18.58 2.09 11.05
C PRO A 16 17.26 2.89 11.10
N PHE A 17 16.79 3.23 12.31
CA PHE A 17 15.55 3.97 12.60
C PHE A 17 15.75 5.31 13.31
N GLY A 18 16.99 5.70 13.61
CA GLY A 18 17.27 6.81 14.52
C GLY A 18 17.43 8.19 13.86
N ASP A 19 17.98 8.23 12.63
CA ASP A 19 18.28 9.48 11.89
C ASP A 19 17.55 9.56 10.53
N SER A 20 16.83 8.51 10.15
CA SER A 20 16.12 8.40 8.86
C SER A 20 14.61 8.44 9.09
N ASP A 21 13.86 9.16 8.25
CA ASP A 21 12.39 9.09 8.24
C ASP A 21 11.94 7.62 8.34
N PRO A 22 10.93 7.28 9.16
CA PRO A 22 10.59 5.89 9.46
C PRO A 22 10.26 5.07 8.20
N MET A 23 9.84 5.73 7.12
CA MET A 23 9.65 5.11 5.80
C MET A 23 10.98 4.63 5.19
N VAL A 24 12.04 5.44 5.28
CA VAL A 24 13.38 5.11 4.79
C VAL A 24 13.95 3.93 5.57
N GLY A 25 13.73 3.88 6.89
CA GLY A 25 14.14 2.74 7.72
C GLY A 25 13.49 1.42 7.28
N ILE A 26 12.21 1.44 6.89
CA ILE A 26 11.50 0.25 6.41
C ILE A 26 11.96 -0.17 5.01
N THR A 27 12.18 0.78 4.09
CA THR A 27 12.72 0.46 2.76
C THR A 27 14.13 -0.11 2.85
N ASN A 28 14.96 0.42 3.74
CA ASN A 28 16.31 -0.09 3.99
C ASN A 28 16.27 -1.52 4.55
N LEU A 29 15.40 -1.80 5.52
CA LEU A 29 15.19 -3.16 6.02
C LEU A 29 14.77 -4.12 4.90
N GLY A 30 13.88 -3.70 4.01
CA GLY A 30 13.47 -4.51 2.84
C GLY A 30 14.64 -4.79 1.89
N ASN A 31 15.49 -3.81 1.63
CA ASN A 31 16.69 -3.96 0.81
C ASN A 31 17.72 -4.89 1.47
N GLU A 32 17.95 -4.76 2.78
CA GLU A 32 18.82 -5.67 3.55
C GLU A 32 18.34 -7.13 3.46
N MET A 33 17.02 -7.37 3.50
CA MET A 33 16.46 -8.70 3.31
C MET A 33 16.70 -9.26 1.90
N VAL A 34 16.61 -8.43 0.87
CA VAL A 34 16.91 -8.80 -0.52
C VAL A 34 18.40 -9.08 -0.72
N GLU A 35 19.27 -8.27 -0.11
CA GLU A 35 20.73 -8.48 -0.15
C GLU A 35 21.14 -9.76 0.59
N MET A 36 20.57 -10.00 1.78
CA MET A 36 20.78 -11.25 2.52
C MET A 36 20.33 -12.47 1.70
N ALA A 37 19.23 -12.38 0.96
CA ALA A 37 18.81 -13.44 0.05
C ALA A 37 19.83 -13.66 -1.08
N GLY A 38 20.44 -12.60 -1.61
CA GLY A 38 21.52 -12.66 -2.60
C GLY A 38 22.77 -13.37 -2.07
N TYR A 39 23.22 -13.02 -0.85
CA TYR A 39 24.35 -13.70 -0.20
C TYR A 39 24.05 -15.17 0.07
N LEU A 40 22.83 -15.48 0.53
CA LEU A 40 22.40 -16.85 0.79
C LEU A 40 22.33 -17.66 -0.51
N MET A 41 21.89 -17.05 -1.62
CA MET A 41 21.90 -17.68 -2.93
C MET A 41 23.33 -17.97 -3.42
N ALA A 42 24.26 -17.02 -3.26
CA ALA A 42 25.67 -17.23 -3.59
C ALA A 42 26.29 -18.36 -2.76
N ALA A 43 25.96 -18.43 -1.46
CA ALA A 43 26.39 -19.50 -0.58
C ALA A 43 25.84 -20.87 -1.00
N ILE A 44 24.56 -20.96 -1.37
CA ILE A 44 23.93 -22.19 -1.87
C ILE A 44 24.64 -22.70 -3.14
N ILE A 45 24.88 -21.80 -4.09
CA ILE A 45 25.59 -22.12 -5.32
C ILE A 45 26.99 -22.64 -4.97
N GLY A 46 27.73 -21.95 -4.11
CA GLY A 46 29.06 -22.35 -3.66
C GLY A 46 29.09 -23.72 -2.99
N VAL A 47 28.16 -24.01 -2.08
CA VAL A 47 28.06 -25.29 -1.37
C VAL A 47 27.72 -26.43 -2.34
N GLY A 48 26.87 -26.19 -3.34
CA GLY A 48 26.46 -27.20 -4.32
C GLY A 48 27.61 -27.80 -5.15
N PHE A 49 28.72 -27.07 -5.30
CA PHE A 49 29.93 -27.53 -6.01
C PHE A 49 30.98 -28.19 -5.10
N THR A 50 30.77 -28.22 -3.78
CA THR A 50 31.73 -28.85 -2.86
C THR A 50 31.49 -30.37 -2.72
N PRO A 51 32.54 -31.17 -2.45
CA PRO A 51 32.42 -32.62 -2.25
C PRO A 51 31.50 -33.02 -1.09
N PHE A 52 31.29 -32.13 -0.12
CA PHE A 52 30.47 -32.37 1.07
C PHE A 52 29.07 -31.74 0.97
N GLY A 53 28.89 -30.72 0.13
CA GLY A 53 27.62 -30.01 -0.02
C GLY A 53 26.67 -30.72 -0.98
N GLY A 54 27.13 -31.03 -2.19
CA GLY A 54 26.32 -31.65 -3.23
C GLY A 54 24.99 -30.93 -3.56
N PRO A 55 24.25 -31.40 -4.59
CA PRO A 55 22.99 -30.76 -5.00
C PRO A 55 21.87 -30.90 -3.95
N GLY A 56 21.94 -31.92 -3.10
CA GLY A 56 20.91 -32.21 -2.10
C GLY A 56 20.84 -31.18 -0.97
N ILE A 57 21.98 -30.71 -0.47
CA ILE A 57 22.01 -29.69 0.60
C ILE A 57 21.68 -28.32 0.01
N ALA A 58 22.16 -28.02 -1.19
CA ALA A 58 21.87 -26.76 -1.89
C ALA A 58 20.36 -26.54 -2.10
N THR A 59 19.63 -27.58 -2.54
CA THR A 59 18.20 -27.48 -2.84
C THR A 59 17.30 -27.33 -1.60
N MET A 60 17.77 -27.71 -0.41
CA MET A 60 17.03 -27.54 0.85
C MET A 60 16.89 -26.08 1.27
N PHE A 61 17.87 -25.23 0.93
CA PHE A 61 17.89 -23.81 1.34
C PHE A 61 17.37 -22.86 0.25
N THR A 62 17.24 -23.31 -1.00
CA THR A 62 16.65 -22.52 -2.10
C THR A 62 15.27 -21.91 -1.77
N PRO A 63 14.30 -22.60 -1.14
CA PRO A 63 13.01 -21.98 -0.81
C PRO A 63 13.13 -20.80 0.17
N LEU A 64 14.15 -20.80 1.05
CA LEU A 64 14.39 -19.71 1.98
C LEU A 64 14.79 -18.42 1.26
N VAL A 65 15.56 -18.52 0.17
CA VAL A 65 15.89 -17.38 -0.71
C VAL A 65 14.61 -16.77 -1.28
N GLY A 66 13.70 -17.61 -1.77
CA GLY A 66 12.43 -17.16 -2.34
C GLY A 66 11.58 -16.39 -1.33
N ILE A 67 11.48 -16.88 -0.09
CA ILE A 67 10.73 -16.21 0.98
C ILE A 67 11.38 -14.86 1.35
N LEU A 68 12.71 -14.81 1.49
CA LEU A 68 13.43 -13.58 1.82
C LEU A 68 13.33 -12.53 0.69
N MET A 69 13.42 -12.96 -0.56
CA MET A 69 13.23 -12.09 -1.74
C MET A 69 11.81 -11.53 -1.80
N LEU A 70 10.79 -12.37 -1.60
CA LEU A 70 9.40 -11.92 -1.62
C LEU A 70 9.10 -10.98 -0.44
N ALA A 71 9.56 -11.31 0.77
CA ALA A 71 9.34 -10.50 1.94
C ALA A 71 10.06 -9.14 1.84
N GLY A 72 11.36 -9.15 1.53
CA GLY A 72 12.16 -7.93 1.37
C GLY A 72 11.69 -7.06 0.21
N GLY A 73 11.42 -7.67 -0.95
CA GLY A 73 10.88 -6.98 -2.11
C GLY A 73 9.51 -6.37 -1.84
N THR A 74 8.62 -7.07 -1.14
CA THR A 74 7.32 -6.51 -0.75
C THR A 74 7.48 -5.31 0.17
N LEU A 75 8.36 -5.39 1.17
CA LEU A 75 8.56 -4.30 2.12
C LEU A 75 9.16 -3.05 1.46
N ALA A 76 10.19 -3.24 0.62
CA ALA A 76 10.91 -2.15 -0.04
C ALA A 76 10.09 -1.48 -1.14
N PHE A 77 9.22 -2.22 -1.85
CA PHE A 77 8.49 -1.70 -3.00
C PHE A 77 7.01 -1.40 -2.70
N ILE A 78 6.27 -2.29 -2.04
CA ILE A 78 4.82 -2.12 -1.87
C ILE A 78 4.51 -1.01 -0.87
N LEU A 79 5.22 -0.93 0.26
CA LEU A 79 4.92 0.06 1.30
C LEU A 79 5.11 1.52 0.83
N PRO A 80 6.20 1.88 0.14
CA PRO A 80 6.34 3.23 -0.41
C PRO A 80 5.32 3.53 -1.51
N MET A 81 4.84 2.52 -2.23
CA MET A 81 3.81 2.66 -3.27
C MET A 81 2.36 2.64 -2.74
N THR A 82 2.15 2.40 -1.43
CA THR A 82 0.80 2.41 -0.81
C THR A 82 -0.05 3.64 -1.15
N PRO A 83 0.45 4.89 -1.11
CA PRO A 83 -0.38 6.06 -1.47
C PRO A 83 -0.91 5.97 -2.90
N PHE A 84 -0.10 5.49 -3.84
CA PHE A 84 -0.50 5.31 -5.24
C PHE A 84 -1.53 4.18 -5.41
N LEU A 85 -1.37 3.07 -4.69
CA LEU A 85 -2.32 1.97 -4.73
C LEU A 85 -3.71 2.41 -4.26
N PHE A 86 -3.79 3.10 -3.12
CA PHE A 86 -5.05 3.63 -2.62
C PHE A 86 -5.66 4.66 -3.56
N TRP A 87 -4.84 5.50 -4.19
CA TRP A 87 -5.32 6.47 -5.18
C TRP A 87 -5.98 5.79 -6.38
N ILE A 88 -5.36 4.77 -6.99
CA ILE A 88 -5.95 4.02 -8.12
C ILE A 88 -7.24 3.31 -7.73
N LEU A 89 -7.27 2.67 -6.55
CA LEU A 89 -8.48 2.02 -6.04
C LEU A 89 -9.60 3.04 -5.82
N ALA A 90 -9.28 4.19 -5.25
CA ALA A 90 -10.23 5.24 -4.99
C ALA A 90 -10.74 5.89 -6.30
N VAL A 91 -9.88 6.11 -7.30
CA VAL A 91 -10.29 6.56 -8.65
C VAL A 91 -11.28 5.56 -9.26
N THR A 92 -10.98 4.27 -9.15
CA THR A 92 -11.85 3.20 -9.66
C THR A 92 -13.21 3.20 -8.95
N GLY A 93 -13.21 3.33 -7.62
CA GLY A 93 -14.43 3.46 -6.82
C GLY A 93 -15.22 4.73 -7.16
N TYR A 94 -14.54 5.83 -7.43
CA TYR A 94 -15.18 7.08 -7.85
C TYR A 94 -15.93 6.92 -9.18
N PHE A 95 -15.37 6.21 -10.16
CA PHE A 95 -16.08 5.92 -11.41
C PHE A 95 -17.37 5.12 -11.18
N LEU A 96 -17.35 4.18 -10.24
CA LEU A 96 -18.56 3.44 -9.85
C LEU A 96 -19.61 4.38 -9.26
N VAL A 97 -19.22 5.28 -8.36
CA VAL A 97 -20.13 6.28 -7.77
C VAL A 97 -20.69 7.23 -8.83
N VAL A 98 -19.91 7.60 -9.84
CA VAL A 98 -20.40 8.41 -10.98
C VAL A 98 -21.53 7.69 -11.71
N VAL A 99 -21.38 6.39 -11.98
CA VAL A 99 -22.43 5.60 -12.65
C VAL A 99 -23.71 5.55 -11.80
N GLU A 100 -23.58 5.32 -10.51
CA GLU A 100 -24.71 5.34 -9.57
C GLU A 100 -25.38 6.71 -9.52
N ALA A 101 -24.58 7.78 -9.53
CA ALA A 101 -25.06 9.16 -9.51
C ALA A 101 -25.90 9.49 -10.75
N VAL A 102 -25.60 8.94 -11.93
CA VAL A 102 -26.45 9.13 -13.12
C VAL A 102 -27.87 8.64 -12.84
N ILE A 103 -28.03 7.47 -12.23
CA ILE A 103 -29.35 6.93 -11.91
C ILE A 103 -29.98 7.71 -10.75
N ALA A 104 -29.21 8.01 -9.70
CA ALA A 104 -29.68 8.72 -8.52
C ALA A 104 -30.17 10.14 -8.84
N VAL A 105 -29.49 10.89 -9.71
CA VAL A 105 -29.91 12.23 -10.14
C VAL A 105 -31.25 12.19 -10.88
N ASN A 106 -31.47 11.19 -11.73
CA ASN A 106 -32.75 11.02 -12.42
C ASN A 106 -33.89 10.72 -11.42
N LEU A 107 -33.66 9.82 -10.46
CA LEU A 107 -34.63 9.53 -9.41
C LEU A 107 -34.89 10.74 -8.50
N TRP A 108 -33.85 11.51 -8.20
CA TRP A 108 -33.95 12.75 -7.44
C TRP A 108 -34.75 13.84 -8.18
N ALA A 109 -34.61 13.92 -9.51
CA ALA A 109 -35.44 14.80 -10.33
C ALA A 109 -36.92 14.36 -10.34
N LEU A 110 -37.20 13.05 -10.36
CA LEU A 110 -38.58 12.53 -10.20
C LEU A 110 -39.14 12.83 -8.80
N ALA A 111 -38.30 12.79 -7.76
CA ALA A 111 -38.70 13.17 -6.40
C ALA A 111 -39.14 14.64 -6.35
N HIS A 112 -38.50 15.53 -7.11
CA HIS A 112 -38.90 16.93 -7.24
C HIS A 112 -40.30 17.14 -7.83
N MET A 113 -40.79 16.19 -8.63
CA MET A 113 -42.15 16.24 -9.18
C MET A 113 -43.21 15.70 -8.20
N ARG A 114 -42.79 15.01 -7.13
CA ARG A 114 -43.68 14.41 -6.11
C ARG A 114 -43.66 15.17 -4.78
N LEU A 115 -42.96 16.29 -4.68
CA LEU A 115 -42.72 16.98 -3.40
C LEU A 115 -44.04 17.37 -2.73
N GLU A 116 -44.36 16.66 -1.64
CA GLU A 116 -45.16 17.14 -0.52
C GLU A 116 -44.63 18.53 -0.12
N GLY A 117 -45.54 19.43 0.29
CA GLY A 117 -45.39 20.90 0.20
C GLY A 117 -44.26 21.62 0.96
N GLU A 118 -43.17 20.96 1.33
CA GLU A 118 -41.96 21.55 1.93
C GLU A 118 -40.94 22.01 0.86
N GLY A 119 -41.38 22.76 -0.15
CA GLY A 119 -40.52 23.54 -1.06
C GLY A 119 -39.36 22.80 -1.76
N ILE A 120 -38.40 23.58 -2.27
CA ILE A 120 -37.23 23.11 -3.06
C ILE A 120 -36.15 22.45 -2.17
N SER A 121 -36.30 22.55 -0.85
CA SER A 121 -35.31 22.11 0.15
C SER A 121 -35.84 21.09 1.15
N GLY A 122 -36.98 20.44 0.89
CA GLY A 122 -37.44 19.31 1.70
C GLY A 122 -36.37 18.22 1.82
N GLU A 123 -36.54 17.26 2.74
CA GLU A 123 -35.50 16.27 3.10
C GLU A 123 -34.90 15.55 1.87
N ALA A 124 -35.73 15.25 0.85
CA ALA A 124 -35.29 14.66 -0.41
C ALA A 124 -34.46 15.62 -1.30
N GLY A 125 -34.75 16.92 -1.27
CA GLY A 125 -33.98 17.95 -1.98
C GLY A 125 -32.56 18.06 -1.41
N LYS A 126 -32.44 18.13 -0.08
CA LYS A 126 -31.16 18.26 0.63
C LYS A 126 -30.21 17.08 0.36
N GLN A 127 -30.70 15.85 0.31
CA GLN A 127 -29.86 14.68 0.01
C GLN A 127 -29.23 14.73 -1.39
N GLY A 128 -29.96 15.14 -2.43
CA GLY A 128 -29.39 15.22 -3.77
C GLY A 128 -28.42 16.38 -3.95
N TRP A 129 -28.63 17.51 -3.26
CA TRP A 129 -27.64 18.60 -3.23
C TRP A 129 -26.32 18.17 -2.58
N LEU A 130 -26.38 17.44 -1.47
CA LEU A 130 -25.19 16.89 -0.82
C LEU A 130 -24.50 15.84 -1.69
N MET A 131 -25.26 15.01 -2.41
CA MET A 131 -24.72 14.02 -3.35
C MET A 131 -24.00 14.69 -4.54
N LEU A 132 -24.56 15.74 -5.13
CA LEU A 132 -23.91 16.47 -6.23
C LEU A 132 -22.64 17.18 -5.76
N LEU A 133 -22.70 17.79 -4.57
CA LEU A 133 -21.55 18.45 -3.96
C LEU A 133 -20.45 17.43 -3.64
N SER A 134 -20.79 16.28 -3.05
CA SER A 134 -19.80 15.24 -2.76
C SER A 134 -19.21 14.65 -4.05
N LEU A 135 -20.01 14.44 -5.10
CA LEU A 135 -19.53 13.93 -6.38
C LEU A 135 -18.51 14.88 -7.03
N PHE A 136 -18.75 16.20 -6.99
CA PHE A 136 -17.82 17.17 -7.55
C PHE A 136 -16.58 17.41 -6.65
N MET A 137 -16.75 17.37 -5.33
CA MET A 137 -15.66 17.60 -4.39
C MET A 137 -14.74 16.38 -4.26
N THR A 138 -15.25 15.15 -4.37
CA THR A 138 -14.45 13.91 -4.27
C THR A 138 -13.22 13.87 -5.20
N PRO A 139 -13.32 14.14 -6.52
CA PRO A 139 -12.14 14.13 -7.40
C PRO A 139 -11.17 15.26 -7.07
N SER A 140 -11.69 16.43 -6.68
CA SER A 140 -10.86 17.57 -6.26
C SER A 140 -10.06 17.22 -5.00
N LEU A 141 -10.71 16.66 -3.99
CA LEU A 141 -10.09 16.21 -2.73
C LEU A 141 -9.11 15.05 -2.95
N MET A 142 -9.39 14.16 -3.90
CA MET A 142 -8.49 13.05 -4.26
C MET A 142 -7.19 13.52 -4.89
N ILE A 143 -7.23 14.59 -5.69
CA ILE A 143 -6.03 15.21 -6.25
C ILE A 143 -5.25 15.92 -5.12
N PHE A 144 -5.93 16.65 -4.25
CA PHE A 144 -5.28 17.32 -3.12
C PHE A 144 -4.67 16.34 -2.11
N GLY A 145 -5.29 15.19 -1.87
CA GLY A 145 -4.79 14.17 -0.95
C GLY A 145 -3.64 13.30 -1.48
N PHE A 146 -3.24 13.48 -2.75
CA PHE A 146 -2.10 12.79 -3.33
C PHE A 146 -0.76 13.51 -3.08
N PHE A 147 -0.80 14.79 -2.67
CA PHE A 147 0.35 15.63 -2.36
C PHE A 147 0.61 15.70 -0.86
#